data_AF-A0A1V5VJT9-F1
#
_entry.id   AF-A0A1V5VJT9-F1
#
_cell.length_a   1.000
_cell.length_b   1.000
_cell.length_c   1.000
_cell.angle_alpha   90.00
_cell.angle_beta   90.00
_cell.angle_gamma   90.00
#
_symmetry.space_group_name_H-M   'P 1'
#
loop_
_entity.id
_entity.type
_entity.pdbx_description
1 polymer ?
#
loop_
_entity_poly.entity_id
_entity_poly.type
_entity_poly.pdbx_seq_one_letter_code
_entity_poly.pdbx_strand_id
1 'polypeptide(L)'
;MTSSKQDIKFIKNYLKELQKSYKILSEITYEDLIISSDQGDVPTTSSEAERVARLADEYGFDGTLYRNLIPDFDDNPTSLQSMRHLRKQIEVIPKIIAKIEKTIKTKNKEIIKPKDLVDLAKALTQVHISRTQIKRDIAAGKIKSYRKSPRGKHIVSFSEIRNVYLTK
;
A
#
# COMPACT_ATOMS: atom_id res chain seq x y z
N MET A 1 -6.31 -10.31 2.48
CA MET A 1 -5.55 -9.14 2.01
C MET A 1 -6.47 -8.29 1.14
N THR A 2 -6.96 -7.17 1.67
CA THR A 2 -7.61 -6.15 0.83
C THR A 2 -6.63 -5.73 -0.26
N SER A 3 -7.12 -5.54 -1.49
CA SER A 3 -6.25 -5.15 -2.60
C SER A 3 -5.64 -3.80 -2.26
N SER A 4 -4.32 -3.63 -2.30
CA SER A 4 -3.66 -2.35 -1.97
C SER A 4 -4.20 -1.17 -2.80
N LYS A 5 -4.86 -1.42 -3.95
CA LYS A 5 -5.63 -0.42 -4.71
C LYS A 5 -6.90 0.05 -3.99
N GLN A 6 -7.62 -0.87 -3.34
CA GLN A 6 -8.79 -0.57 -2.50
C GLN A 6 -8.38 0.24 -1.28
N ASP A 7 -7.23 -0.05 -0.66
CA ASP A 7 -6.74 0.70 0.50
C ASP A 7 -6.32 2.13 0.11
N ILE A 8 -5.67 2.31 -1.05
CA ILE A 8 -5.39 3.65 -1.60
C ILE A 8 -6.70 4.41 -1.89
N LYS A 9 -7.71 3.75 -2.48
CA LYS A 9 -9.01 4.37 -2.77
C LYS A 9 -9.70 4.82 -1.47
N PHE A 10 -9.67 3.97 -0.45
CA PHE A 10 -10.22 4.26 0.87
C PHE A 10 -9.51 5.46 1.52
N ILE A 11 -8.18 5.43 1.62
CA ILE A 11 -7.39 6.51 2.23
C ILE A 11 -7.60 7.84 1.47
N LYS A 12 -7.71 7.82 0.14
CA LYS A 12 -8.00 9.02 -0.67
C LYS A 12 -9.38 9.62 -0.38
N ASN A 13 -10.39 8.79 -0.14
CA ASN A 13 -11.71 9.28 0.25
C ASN A 13 -11.67 9.86 1.67
N TYR A 14 -11.01 9.18 2.60
CA TYR A 14 -10.83 9.68 3.96
C TYR A 14 -10.10 11.04 4.00
N LEU A 15 -9.08 11.23 3.16
CA LEU A 15 -8.41 12.53 3.00
C LEU A 15 -9.37 13.66 2.57
N LYS A 16 -10.30 13.37 1.65
CA LYS A 16 -11.28 14.38 1.20
C LYS A 16 -12.22 14.79 2.33
N GLU A 17 -12.67 13.84 3.13
CA GLU A 17 -13.49 14.12 4.31
C GLU A 17 -12.72 14.97 5.31
N LEU A 18 -11.46 14.63 5.63
CA LEU A 18 -10.62 15.45 6.51
C LEU A 18 -10.40 16.86 5.98
N GLN A 19 -10.17 17.03 4.67
CA GLN A 19 -10.02 18.35 4.04
C GLN A 19 -11.31 19.17 4.11
N LYS A 20 -12.47 18.51 3.97
CA LYS A 20 -13.78 19.14 4.12
C LYS A 20 -14.00 19.59 5.56
N SER A 21 -13.73 18.72 6.54
CA SER A 21 -13.80 19.05 7.97
C SER A 21 -12.84 20.19 8.36
N TYR A 22 -11.62 20.18 7.83
CA TYR A 22 -10.65 21.25 8.06
C TYR A 22 -11.12 22.59 7.48
N LYS A 23 -11.71 22.59 6.28
CA LYS A 23 -12.28 23.80 5.66
C LYS A 23 -13.43 24.36 6.48
N ILE A 24 -14.35 23.50 6.92
CA ILE A 24 -15.46 23.89 7.80
C ILE A 24 -14.92 24.50 9.10
N LEU A 25 -13.95 23.85 9.76
CA LEU A 25 -13.34 24.37 10.99
C LEU A 25 -12.58 25.69 10.80
N SER A 26 -12.06 25.96 9.60
CA SER A 26 -11.46 27.25 9.29
C SER A 26 -12.48 28.37 9.04
N GLU A 27 -13.74 28.02 8.80
CA GLU A 27 -14.86 28.94 8.54
C GLU A 27 -15.69 29.23 9.80
N ILE A 28 -15.63 28.37 10.83
CA ILE A 28 -16.35 28.52 12.11
C ILE A 28 -15.61 29.52 13.01
N THR A 29 -16.33 30.51 13.56
CA THR A 29 -15.80 31.46 14.56
C THR A 29 -15.79 30.85 15.96
N TYR A 30 -14.97 31.40 16.85
CA TYR A 30 -14.79 30.89 18.22
C TYR A 30 -16.09 30.83 19.05
N GLU A 31 -17.08 31.64 18.68
CA GLU A 31 -18.39 31.75 19.34
C GLU A 31 -19.34 30.60 19.00
N ASP A 32 -19.15 29.93 17.86
CA ASP A 32 -19.96 28.78 17.41
C ASP A 32 -19.45 27.43 17.98
N LEU A 33 -18.31 27.44 18.67
CA LEU A 33 -17.64 26.26 19.23
C LEU A 33 -18.08 25.92 20.66
N ILE A 34 -19.11 26.59 21.18
CA ILE A 34 -19.72 26.23 22.48
C ILE A 34 -20.49 24.92 22.29
N ILE A 35 -19.75 23.82 22.33
CA ILE A 35 -20.30 22.48 22.43
C ILE A 35 -20.81 22.34 23.87
N SER A 36 -22.12 22.23 24.02
CA SER A 36 -22.77 21.90 25.29
C SER A 36 -22.17 20.60 25.84
N SER A 37 -21.34 20.72 26.87
CA SER A 37 -20.62 19.63 27.53
C SER A 37 -21.53 18.85 28.50
N ASP A 38 -22.69 18.39 28.03
CA ASP A 38 -23.71 17.72 28.86
C ASP A 38 -23.95 16.24 28.51
N GLN A 39 -23.16 15.64 27.60
CA GLN A 39 -23.22 14.19 27.36
C GLN A 39 -21.84 13.59 27.47
N GLY A 40 -21.62 12.81 28.53
CA GLY A 40 -20.37 12.14 28.90
C GLY A 40 -19.96 11.00 27.97
N ASP A 41 -20.10 11.18 26.65
CA ASP A 41 -19.59 10.24 25.67
C ASP A 41 -18.07 10.41 25.53
N VAL A 42 -17.35 9.36 25.94
CA VAL A 42 -15.91 9.25 25.75
C VAL A 42 -15.61 9.35 24.26
N PRO A 43 -14.60 10.13 23.83
CA PRO A 43 -14.23 10.23 22.42
C PRO A 43 -13.80 8.87 21.85
N THR A 44 -14.72 8.19 21.16
CA THR A 44 -14.43 6.90 20.52
C THR A 44 -13.80 7.10 19.15
N THR A 45 -12.69 6.42 18.87
CA THR A 45 -12.09 6.38 17.53
C THR A 45 -13.07 5.74 16.55
N SER A 46 -13.38 6.40 15.43
CA SER A 46 -14.29 5.83 14.42
C SER A 46 -13.66 4.61 13.74
N SER A 47 -14.50 3.70 13.23
CA SER A 47 -14.02 2.49 12.52
C SER A 47 -13.16 2.81 11.30
N GLU A 48 -13.47 3.91 10.61
CA GLU A 48 -12.69 4.43 9.49
C GLU A 48 -11.33 4.96 9.94
N ALA A 49 -11.31 5.74 11.02
CA ALA A 49 -10.08 6.28 11.59
C ALA A 49 -9.15 5.16 12.09
N GLU A 50 -9.70 4.13 12.74
CA GLU A 50 -8.93 2.94 13.17
C GLU A 50 -8.41 2.13 11.97
N ARG A 51 -9.12 2.11 10.84
CA ARG A 51 -8.62 1.49 9.61
C ARG A 51 -7.44 2.28 9.03
N VAL A 52 -7.49 3.62 9.06
CA VAL A 52 -6.37 4.46 8.63
C VAL A 52 -5.18 4.34 9.59
N ALA A 53 -5.42 4.30 10.90
CA ALA A 53 -4.39 4.07 11.92
C ALA A 53 -3.64 2.77 11.68
N ARG A 54 -4.36 1.66 11.46
CA ARG A 54 -3.75 0.36 11.13
C ARG A 54 -2.92 0.39 9.85
N LEU A 55 -3.42 1.07 8.81
CA LEU A 55 -2.64 1.26 7.57
C LEU A 55 -1.41 2.12 7.84
N ALA A 56 -1.50 3.21 8.61
CA ALA A 56 -0.35 4.02 8.97
C ALA A 56 0.73 3.17 9.67
N ASP A 57 0.35 2.41 10.69
CA ASP A 57 1.23 1.51 11.44
C ASP A 57 1.91 0.48 10.51
N GLU A 58 1.13 -0.17 9.62
CA GLU A 58 1.63 -1.16 8.65
C GLU A 58 2.72 -0.61 7.72
N TYR A 59 2.62 0.67 7.34
CA TYR A 59 3.57 1.33 6.44
C TYR A 59 4.65 2.15 7.17
N GLY A 60 4.73 2.03 8.50
CA GLY A 60 5.77 2.64 9.35
C GLY A 60 5.53 4.11 9.66
N PHE A 61 4.27 4.54 9.67
CA PHE A 61 3.83 5.86 10.13
C PHE A 61 3.16 5.74 11.49
N ASP A 62 3.04 6.87 12.17
CA ASP A 62 2.39 6.94 13.49
C ASP A 62 0.86 6.85 13.36
N GLY A 63 0.29 5.68 13.65
CA GLY A 63 -1.16 5.46 13.64
C GLY A 63 -1.90 6.12 14.80
N THR A 64 -1.20 6.51 15.88
CA THR A 64 -1.83 7.25 17.00
C THR A 64 -2.39 8.59 16.56
N LEU A 65 -1.85 9.16 15.49
CA LEU A 65 -2.32 10.38 14.85
C LEU A 65 -3.78 10.32 14.39
N TYR A 66 -4.31 9.12 14.13
CA TYR A 66 -5.70 8.92 13.67
C TYR A 66 -6.60 8.32 14.75
N ARG A 67 -6.02 7.86 15.86
CA ARG A 67 -6.80 7.37 17.00
C ARG A 67 -7.23 8.59 17.82
N ASN A 68 -8.45 8.58 18.34
CA ASN A 68 -8.96 9.58 19.29
C ASN A 68 -8.29 9.37 20.66
N LEU A 69 -6.96 9.43 20.68
CA LEU A 69 -6.18 9.67 21.88
C LEU A 69 -6.23 11.17 22.06
N ILE A 70 -7.34 11.68 22.62
CA ILE A 70 -7.32 13.01 23.22
C ILE A 70 -6.30 12.90 24.35
N PRO A 71 -5.15 13.57 24.29
CA PRO A 71 -4.32 13.68 25.47
C PRO A 71 -5.17 14.40 26.50
N ASP A 72 -5.23 13.90 27.73
CA ASP A 72 -5.86 14.62 28.84
C ASP A 72 -5.32 16.05 28.83
N PHE A 73 -6.15 17.01 28.42
CA PHE A 73 -5.77 18.39 28.27
C PHE A 73 -6.71 19.23 29.11
N ASP A 74 -6.21 19.58 30.29
CA ASP A 74 -6.75 20.61 31.15
C ASP A 74 -6.95 21.92 30.35
N ASP A 75 -8.15 22.48 30.49
CA ASP A 75 -8.51 23.88 30.25
C ASP A 75 -8.10 24.52 28.89
N ASN A 76 -8.86 24.19 27.83
CA ASN A 76 -9.14 24.93 26.57
C ASN A 76 -8.03 25.81 25.93
N PRO A 77 -7.68 25.60 24.64
CA PRO A 77 -8.59 25.96 23.54
C PRO A 77 -8.69 24.84 22.48
N THR A 78 -9.84 24.19 22.47
CA THR A 78 -10.21 23.00 21.70
C THR A 78 -10.14 23.13 20.17
N SER A 79 -10.34 24.32 19.59
CA SER A 79 -10.43 24.50 18.13
C SER A 79 -9.09 24.59 17.41
N LEU A 80 -8.17 25.42 17.91
CA LEU A 80 -6.87 25.66 17.27
C LEU A 80 -5.96 24.43 17.35
N GLN A 81 -6.04 23.68 18.46
CA GLN A 81 -5.35 22.41 18.62
C GLN A 81 -5.95 21.31 17.73
N SER A 82 -7.29 21.24 17.62
CA SER A 82 -7.97 20.33 16.69
C SER A 82 -7.62 20.64 15.22
N MET A 83 -7.53 21.92 14.85
CA MET A 83 -7.06 22.34 13.53
C MET A 83 -5.62 21.92 13.26
N ARG A 84 -4.70 22.10 14.23
CA ARG A 84 -3.30 21.65 14.11
C ARG A 84 -3.22 20.13 13.95
N HIS A 85 -4.02 19.39 14.71
CA HIS A 85 -4.07 17.94 14.66
C HIS A 85 -4.62 17.44 13.31
N LEU A 86 -5.74 17.98 12.84
CA LEU A 86 -6.30 17.68 11.51
C LEU A 86 -5.34 18.05 10.38
N ARG A 87 -4.66 19.19 10.46
CA ARG A 87 -3.64 19.58 9.49
C ARG A 87 -2.53 18.55 9.42
N LYS A 88 -2.04 18.08 10.57
CA LYS A 88 -1.01 17.04 10.64
C LYS A 88 -1.49 15.72 10.03
N GLN A 89 -2.74 15.31 10.28
CA GLN A 89 -3.35 14.14 9.63
C GLN A 89 -3.38 14.28 8.09
N ILE A 90 -3.83 15.45 7.59
CA ILE A 90 -3.89 15.77 6.16
C ILE A 90 -2.49 15.74 5.52
N GLU A 91 -1.46 16.25 6.19
CA GLU A 91 -0.09 16.28 5.70
C GLU A 91 0.58 14.89 5.64
N VAL A 92 0.18 13.97 6.52
CA VAL A 92 0.78 12.62 6.61
C VAL A 92 0.15 11.65 5.61
N ILE A 93 -1.15 11.76 5.32
CA ILE A 93 -1.85 10.83 4.41
C ILE A 93 -1.18 10.69 3.02
N PRO A 94 -0.77 11.77 2.32
CA PRO A 94 -0.08 11.66 1.04
C PRO A 94 1.22 10.83 1.12
N LYS A 95 1.93 10.91 2.25
CA LYS A 95 3.16 10.14 2.48
C LYS A 95 2.86 8.65 2.66
N ILE A 96 1.76 8.32 3.37
CA ILE A 96 1.27 6.94 3.50
C ILE A 96 0.92 6.38 2.11
N ILE A 97 0.14 7.11 1.31
CA ILE A 97 -0.22 6.68 -0.07
C ILE A 97 1.04 6.41 -0.91
N ALA A 98 2.00 7.33 -0.90
CA ALA A 98 3.24 7.18 -1.66
C ALA A 98 4.04 5.94 -1.23
N LYS A 99 4.05 5.62 0.08
CA LYS A 99 4.71 4.43 0.61
C LYS A 99 4.02 3.16 0.14
N ILE A 100 2.69 3.10 0.18
CA ILE A 100 1.90 1.96 -0.33
C ILE A 100 2.20 1.74 -1.81
N GLU A 101 2.17 2.81 -2.62
CA GLU A 101 2.45 2.73 -4.06
C GLU A 101 3.87 2.26 -4.36
N LYS A 102 4.86 2.70 -3.56
CA LYS A 102 6.25 2.22 -3.68
C LYS A 102 6.33 0.72 -3.38
N THR A 103 5.68 0.24 -2.33
CA THR A 103 5.65 -1.18 -1.98
C THR A 103 4.99 -2.03 -3.07
N ILE A 104 3.89 -1.57 -3.68
CA ILE A 104 3.26 -2.23 -4.83
C ILE A 104 4.23 -2.30 -6.02
N LYS A 105 4.93 -1.19 -6.33
CA LYS A 105 5.93 -1.15 -7.41
C LYS A 105 7.09 -2.11 -7.15
N THR A 106 7.56 -2.23 -5.90
CA THR A 106 8.64 -3.15 -5.54
C THR A 106 8.19 -4.61 -5.65
N LYS A 107 7.01 -4.97 -5.09
CA LYS A 107 6.43 -6.32 -5.23
C LYS A 107 6.21 -6.71 -6.70
N ASN A 108 5.79 -5.77 -7.55
CA ASN A 108 5.64 -6.03 -8.99
C ASN A 108 6.98 -6.08 -9.75
N LYS A 109 8.04 -5.45 -9.22
CA LYS A 109 9.41 -5.50 -9.79
C LYS A 109 10.19 -6.74 -9.35
N GLU A 110 9.77 -7.43 -8.29
CA GLU A 110 10.28 -8.74 -7.87
C GLU A 110 9.78 -9.90 -8.74
N ILE A 111 9.26 -9.62 -9.94
CA ILE A 111 9.33 -10.58 -11.03
C ILE A 111 10.82 -10.67 -11.42
N ILE A 112 11.55 -11.51 -10.69
CA ILE A 112 12.94 -11.88 -10.94
C ILE A 112 13.04 -12.20 -12.42
N LYS A 113 13.66 -11.32 -13.23
CA LYS A 113 14.04 -11.66 -14.60
C LYS A 113 15.08 -12.77 -14.47
N PRO A 114 14.74 -14.03 -14.79
CA PRO A 114 15.65 -15.12 -14.55
C PRO A 114 16.82 -14.96 -15.53
N LYS A 115 18.05 -14.89 -14.99
CA LYS A 115 19.26 -14.68 -15.80
C LYS A 115 19.67 -15.95 -16.52
N ASP A 116 19.29 -17.10 -15.99
CA ASP A 116 19.53 -18.42 -16.58
C ASP A 116 18.39 -19.41 -16.31
N LEU A 117 18.49 -20.60 -16.91
CA LEU A 117 17.51 -21.69 -16.74
C LEU A 117 17.40 -22.21 -15.30
N VAL A 118 18.42 -22.00 -14.45
CA VAL A 118 18.42 -22.47 -13.06
C VAL A 118 17.60 -21.51 -12.21
N ASP A 119 17.85 -20.22 -12.33
CA ASP A 119 17.06 -19.16 -11.70
C ASP A 119 15.61 -19.23 -12.15
N LEU A 120 15.40 -19.57 -13.42
CA LEU A 120 14.07 -19.76 -13.98
C LEU A 120 13.32 -20.93 -13.34
N ALA A 121 13.95 -22.10 -13.25
CA ALA A 121 13.31 -23.27 -12.64
C ALA A 121 12.96 -23.00 -11.17
N LYS A 122 13.79 -22.25 -10.44
CA LYS A 122 13.49 -21.79 -9.08
C LYS A 122 12.28 -20.85 -9.05
N ALA A 123 12.22 -19.87 -9.95
CA ALA A 123 11.08 -18.95 -10.04
C ALA A 123 9.76 -19.67 -10.41
N LEU A 124 9.84 -20.75 -11.19
CA LEU A 124 8.69 -21.56 -11.62
C LEU A 124 8.37 -22.74 -10.71
N THR A 125 9.02 -22.85 -9.54
CA THR A 125 8.76 -23.97 -8.61
C THR A 125 7.31 -23.98 -8.12
N GLN A 126 6.67 -22.80 -8.02
CA GLN A 126 5.25 -22.67 -7.68
C GLN A 126 4.31 -23.27 -8.74
N VAL A 127 4.79 -23.45 -9.99
CA VAL A 127 4.04 -24.03 -11.11
C VAL A 127 4.44 -25.50 -11.34
N HIS A 128 5.25 -26.09 -10.45
CA HIS A 128 5.77 -27.46 -10.54
C HIS A 128 6.54 -27.78 -11.83
N ILE A 129 7.19 -26.78 -12.44
CA ILE A 129 7.94 -26.98 -13.68
C ILE A 129 9.41 -27.28 -13.36
N SER A 130 9.87 -28.47 -13.75
CA SER A 130 11.27 -28.87 -13.57
C SER A 130 12.17 -28.30 -14.67
N ARG A 131 13.47 -28.15 -14.35
CA ARG A 131 14.50 -27.76 -15.33
C ARG A 131 14.55 -28.68 -16.55
N THR A 132 14.31 -29.98 -16.35
CA THR A 132 14.29 -30.98 -17.43
C THR A 132 13.13 -30.74 -18.39
N GLN A 133 11.97 -30.37 -17.86
CA GLN A 133 10.81 -30.02 -18.68
C GLN A 133 11.09 -28.78 -19.54
N ILE A 134 11.70 -27.74 -18.96
CA ILE A 134 12.08 -26.53 -19.70
C ILE A 134 13.06 -26.86 -20.83
N LYS A 135 14.06 -27.72 -20.57
CA LYS A 135 15.01 -28.16 -21.62
C LYS A 135 14.32 -28.93 -22.73
N ARG A 136 13.36 -29.80 -22.39
CA ARG A 136 12.56 -30.57 -23.36
C ARG A 136 11.72 -29.63 -24.24
N ASP A 137 11.09 -28.63 -23.64
CA ASP A 137 10.25 -27.68 -24.37
C ASP A 137 11.07 -26.72 -25.26
N ILE A 138 12.32 -26.41 -24.88
CA ILE A 138 13.28 -25.74 -25.77
C ILE A 138 13.65 -26.65 -26.95
N ALA A 139 13.99 -27.92 -26.69
CA ALA A 139 14.34 -28.87 -27.75
C ALA A 139 13.19 -29.14 -28.71
N ALA A 140 11.95 -29.12 -28.21
CA ALA A 140 10.73 -29.24 -29.00
C ALA A 140 10.32 -27.93 -29.72
N GLY A 141 11.08 -26.84 -29.56
CA GLY A 141 10.80 -25.54 -30.19
C GLY A 141 9.62 -24.77 -29.60
N LYS A 142 9.02 -25.25 -28.50
CA LYS A 142 7.90 -24.57 -27.80
C LYS A 142 8.36 -23.30 -27.09
N ILE A 143 9.62 -23.28 -26.66
CA ILE A 143 10.25 -22.13 -25.99
C ILE A 143 11.44 -21.69 -26.81
N LYS A 144 11.39 -20.45 -27.32
CA LYS A 144 12.55 -19.83 -27.95
C LYS A 144 13.63 -19.55 -26.90
N SER A 145 14.84 -20.01 -27.19
CA SER A 145 16.02 -19.73 -26.37
C SER A 145 17.17 -19.29 -27.26
N TYR A 146 18.09 -18.49 -26.72
CA TYR A 146 19.32 -18.11 -27.40
C TYR A 146 20.54 -18.42 -26.53
N ARG A 147 21.70 -18.54 -27.16
CA ARG A 147 22.98 -18.73 -26.50
C ARG A 147 23.96 -17.69 -27.02
N LYS A 148 24.76 -17.09 -26.13
CA LYS A 148 25.84 -16.15 -26.52
C LYS A 148 27.04 -16.85 -27.17
N SER A 149 27.21 -18.14 -26.90
CA SER A 149 28.25 -18.99 -27.50
C SER A 149 27.72 -20.41 -27.69
N PRO A 150 28.31 -21.23 -28.58
CA PRO A 150 27.80 -22.58 -28.85
C PRO A 150 27.69 -23.46 -27.59
N ARG A 151 28.66 -23.34 -26.67
CA ARG A 151 28.68 -24.04 -25.36
C ARG A 151 28.10 -23.22 -24.21
N GLY A 152 27.53 -22.05 -24.49
CA GLY A 152 26.98 -21.13 -23.49
C GLY A 152 25.66 -21.61 -22.89
N LYS A 153 25.29 -21.03 -21.74
CA LYS A 153 23.98 -21.26 -21.13
C LYS A 153 22.87 -20.77 -22.06
N HIS A 154 21.75 -21.49 -22.09
CA HIS A 154 20.52 -21.00 -22.71
C HIS A 154 19.97 -19.83 -21.90
N ILE A 155 19.61 -18.77 -22.61
CA ILE A 155 18.89 -17.63 -22.09
C ILE A 155 17.51 -17.64 -22.74
N VAL A 156 16.48 -17.49 -21.91
CA VAL A 156 15.08 -17.50 -22.32
C VAL A 156 14.44 -16.20 -21.85
N SER A 157 13.67 -15.55 -22.71
CA SER A 157 12.94 -14.34 -22.31
C SER A 157 11.76 -14.69 -21.41
N PHE A 158 11.50 -13.85 -20.41
CA PHE A 158 10.38 -14.05 -19.50
C PHE A 158 9.01 -14.03 -20.21
N SER A 159 8.88 -13.25 -21.29
CA SER A 159 7.67 -13.21 -22.11
C SER A 159 7.33 -14.56 -22.72
N GLU A 160 8.33 -15.29 -23.21
CA GLU A 160 8.12 -16.60 -23.84
C GLU A 160 7.62 -17.62 -22.83
N ILE A 161 8.11 -17.51 -21.61
CA ILE A 161 7.77 -18.41 -20.51
C ILE A 161 6.37 -18.12 -20.00
N ARG A 162 6.02 -16.84 -19.88
CA ARG A 162 4.69 -16.43 -19.47
C ARG A 162 3.63 -17.01 -20.42
N ASN A 163 3.87 -16.94 -21.72
CA ASN A 163 2.97 -17.46 -22.75
C ASN A 163 2.81 -18.99 -22.72
N VAL A 164 3.83 -19.72 -22.28
CA VAL A 164 3.80 -21.19 -22.27
C VAL A 164 3.27 -21.75 -20.96
N TYR A 165 3.60 -21.12 -19.84
CA TYR A 165 3.40 -21.71 -18.50
C TYR A 165 2.50 -20.91 -17.56
N LEU A 166 2.26 -19.63 -17.82
CA LEU A 166 1.52 -18.74 -16.89
C LEU A 166 0.21 -18.19 -17.49
N THR A 167 -0.13 -18.54 -18.73
CA THR A 167 -1.36 -18.12 -19.43
C THR A 167 -2.37 -19.25 -19.63
N LYS A 168 -2.24 -20.36 -18.89
CA LYS A 168 -3.26 -21.41 -18.78
C LYS A 168 -3.98 -21.28 -17.45
#